data_AF-A0A2P2KZ84-F1
#
_entry.id   AF-A0A2P2KZ84-F1
#
_cell.length_a   1.000
_cell.length_b   1.000
_cell.length_c   1.000
_cell.angle_alpha   90.00
_cell.angle_beta   90.00
_cell.angle_gamma   90.00
#
_symmetry.space_group_name_H-M   'P 1'
#
loop_
_entity.id
_entity.type
_entity.pdbx_description
1 polymer ?
#
loop_
_entity_poly.entity_id
_entity_poly.type
_entity_poly.pdbx_seq_one_letter_code
_entity_poly.pdbx_strand_id
1 'polypeptide(L)'
;MQNGYNRVILGSCTSRIACHVISATVKGQGYSLSADIQYVDARWEIPIVLPLLGCTAQELNLLCCIDGLKTVKSLKSPPFGINALVSSFVSLLQEENPSRECTIVRTAGKLTPFHFNRIPEINDSMVPLATRRRQKRYNLKPEESIPSESFCPICNSPLNKSELFSLSSSKICDGSTFGAGCCSSCQFQIIPKDPSSMEQFHLLLPQKMVSQAKNSTSANVNFLGEQIEDCLLLDNDDEN
;
A
#
# COMPACT_ATOMS: atom_id res chain seq x y z
N MET A 1 -6.61 2.36 -20.65
CA MET A 1 -7.52 1.33 -20.09
C MET A 1 -8.38 0.74 -21.20
N GLN A 2 -8.38 -0.58 -21.37
CA GLN A 2 -9.03 -1.26 -22.51
C GLN A 2 -10.56 -1.39 -22.39
N ASN A 3 -11.10 -1.34 -21.16
CA ASN A 3 -12.51 -1.63 -20.87
C ASN A 3 -13.24 -0.51 -20.09
N GLY A 4 -12.62 0.65 -19.88
CA GLY A 4 -13.27 1.81 -19.24
C GLY A 4 -13.63 1.68 -17.74
N TYR A 5 -13.20 0.62 -17.05
CA TYR A 5 -13.45 0.46 -15.63
C TYR A 5 -12.75 1.54 -14.79
N ASN A 6 -13.48 2.10 -13.82
CA ASN A 6 -12.98 3.16 -12.95
C ASN A 6 -12.62 2.69 -11.54
N ARG A 7 -12.96 1.45 -11.16
CA ARG A 7 -12.69 0.86 -9.83
C ARG A 7 -12.56 -0.66 -9.90
N VAL A 8 -11.74 -1.23 -9.01
CA VAL A 8 -11.66 -2.67 -8.75
C VAL A 8 -12.26 -2.96 -7.38
N ILE A 9 -13.22 -3.89 -7.32
CA ILE A 9 -13.84 -4.31 -6.06
C ILE A 9 -13.16 -5.60 -5.59
N LEU A 10 -12.61 -5.59 -4.38
CA LEU A 10 -12.02 -6.78 -3.77
C LEU A 10 -12.89 -7.27 -2.60
N GLY A 11 -13.29 -8.54 -2.66
CA GLY A 11 -14.12 -9.21 -1.66
C GLY A 11 -13.39 -9.59 -0.37
N SER A 12 -12.52 -8.71 0.15
CA SER A 12 -11.81 -8.94 1.42
C SER A 12 -12.70 -8.58 2.61
N CYS A 13 -13.02 -9.60 3.41
CA CYS A 13 -13.83 -9.48 4.62
C CYS A 13 -12.99 -9.16 5.87
N THR A 14 -13.63 -8.80 6.99
CA THR A 14 -12.98 -8.54 8.29
C THR A 14 -12.01 -9.65 8.67
N SER A 15 -12.39 -10.92 8.51
CA SER A 15 -11.55 -12.07 8.86
C SER A 15 -10.26 -12.11 8.06
N ARG A 16 -10.34 -11.83 6.75
CA ARG A 16 -9.17 -11.77 5.88
C ARG A 16 -8.28 -10.57 6.20
N ILE A 17 -8.89 -9.43 6.52
CA ILE A 17 -8.17 -8.21 6.89
C ILE A 17 -7.50 -8.36 8.25
N ALA A 18 -8.11 -9.06 9.22
CA ALA A 18 -7.48 -9.38 10.49
C ALA A 18 -6.19 -10.20 10.30
N CYS A 19 -6.23 -11.24 9.45
CA CYS A 19 -5.03 -11.98 9.07
C CYS A 19 -3.98 -11.09 8.40
N HIS A 20 -4.40 -10.18 7.51
CA HIS A 20 -3.50 -9.23 6.85
C HIS A 20 -2.82 -8.30 7.87
N VAL A 21 -3.59 -7.71 8.78
CA VAL A 21 -3.09 -6.82 9.84
C VAL A 21 -1.99 -7.50 10.64
N ILE A 22 -2.23 -8.71 11.13
CA ILE A 22 -1.24 -9.43 11.95
C ILE A 22 -0.03 -9.80 11.09
N SER A 23 -0.23 -10.31 9.87
CA SER A 23 0.87 -10.69 8.96
C SER A 23 1.77 -9.51 8.61
N ALA A 24 1.17 -8.37 8.24
CA ALA A 24 1.91 -7.14 7.93
C ALA A 24 2.68 -6.65 9.16
N THR A 25 2.06 -6.68 10.34
CA THR A 25 2.69 -6.25 11.60
C THR A 25 3.92 -7.10 11.90
N VAL A 26 3.80 -8.43 11.89
CA VAL A 26 4.93 -9.33 12.21
C VAL A 26 6.04 -9.30 11.15
N LYS A 27 5.73 -8.88 9.92
CA LYS A 27 6.71 -8.68 8.83
C LYS A 27 7.37 -7.30 8.86
N GLY A 28 7.01 -6.43 9.81
CA GLY A 28 7.53 -5.07 9.89
C GLY A 28 6.96 -4.10 8.85
N GLN A 29 5.80 -4.43 8.25
CA GLN A 29 5.13 -3.61 7.23
C GLN A 29 4.14 -2.60 7.84
N GLY A 30 4.40 -2.14 9.06
CA GLY A 30 3.47 -1.29 9.83
C GLY A 30 3.18 0.07 9.18
N TYR A 31 4.16 0.65 8.48
CA TYR A 31 3.97 1.93 7.79
C TYR A 31 3.00 1.81 6.60
N SER A 32 3.15 0.78 5.77
CA SER A 32 2.24 0.55 4.64
C SER A 32 0.89 -0.03 5.06
N LEU A 33 0.80 -0.63 6.25
CA LEU A 33 -0.43 -1.24 6.74
C LEU A 33 -1.59 -0.23 6.80
N SER A 34 -1.33 1.02 7.15
CA SER A 34 -2.38 2.04 7.22
C SER A 34 -3.01 2.34 5.85
N ALA A 35 -2.30 2.08 4.75
CA ALA A 35 -2.84 2.16 3.39
C ALA A 35 -3.77 0.98 3.06
N ASP A 36 -3.37 -0.23 3.45
CA ASP A 36 -3.99 -1.48 2.99
C ASP A 36 -5.35 -1.78 3.65
N ILE A 37 -5.59 -1.23 4.84
CA ILE A 37 -6.77 -1.54 5.67
C ILE A 37 -7.92 -0.54 5.48
N GLN A 38 -7.75 0.43 4.59
CA GLN A 38 -8.78 1.43 4.32
C GLN A 38 -9.81 0.91 3.33
N TYR A 39 -10.95 1.58 3.27
CA TYR A 39 -11.99 1.25 2.31
C TYR A 39 -11.56 1.41 0.85
N VAL A 40 -10.59 2.28 0.59
CA VAL A 40 -10.17 2.72 -0.74
C VAL A 40 -8.65 2.79 -0.77
N ASP A 41 -8.07 2.31 -1.86
CA ASP A 41 -6.64 2.41 -2.15
C ASP A 41 -6.46 2.90 -3.59
N ALA A 42 -6.04 4.16 -3.75
CA ALA A 42 -5.81 4.81 -5.04
C ALA A 42 -4.33 4.88 -5.44
N ARG A 43 -3.45 4.04 -4.86
CA ARG A 43 -2.04 3.93 -5.31
C ARG A 43 -1.90 3.35 -6.72
N TRP A 44 -2.95 2.70 -7.22
CA TRP A 44 -2.99 2.08 -8.53
C TRP A 44 -3.76 2.96 -9.53
N GLU A 45 -3.45 2.81 -10.83
CA GLU A 45 -4.14 3.52 -11.92
C GLU A 45 -5.68 3.39 -11.83
N ILE A 46 -6.16 2.21 -11.40
CA ILE A 46 -7.56 1.97 -11.07
C ILE A 46 -7.66 1.74 -9.55
N PRO A 47 -8.38 2.59 -8.80
CA PRO A 47 -8.52 2.43 -7.36
C PRO A 47 -9.17 1.11 -6.95
N ILE A 48 -8.67 0.53 -5.86
CA ILE A 48 -9.21 -0.68 -5.23
C ILE A 48 -10.17 -0.28 -4.11
N VAL A 49 -11.31 -0.97 -4.01
CA VAL A 49 -12.33 -0.73 -2.99
C VAL A 49 -12.65 -2.02 -2.21
N LEU A 50 -12.74 -1.91 -0.89
CA LEU A 50 -13.00 -3.00 0.06
C LEU A 50 -14.39 -2.87 0.72
N PRO A 51 -15.49 -3.21 0.02
CA PRO A 51 -16.83 -3.01 0.57
C PRO A 51 -17.16 -3.91 1.76
N LEU A 52 -16.51 -5.08 1.85
CA LEU A 52 -16.78 -6.11 2.87
C LEU A 52 -15.91 -5.99 4.13
N LEU A 53 -15.16 -4.89 4.27
CA LEU A 53 -14.26 -4.64 5.42
C LEU A 53 -14.98 -4.69 6.79
N GLY A 54 -16.30 -4.50 6.80
CA GLY A 54 -17.14 -4.57 8.00
C GLY A 54 -17.88 -5.88 8.21
N CYS A 55 -17.70 -6.87 7.35
CA CYS A 55 -18.42 -8.16 7.40
C CYS A 55 -17.44 -9.28 7.72
N THR A 56 -17.81 -10.19 8.62
CA THR A 56 -17.01 -11.38 8.94
C THR A 56 -17.16 -12.45 7.87
N ALA A 57 -16.21 -13.39 7.78
CA ALA A 57 -16.35 -14.53 6.88
C ALA A 57 -17.57 -15.39 7.22
N GLN A 58 -17.93 -15.50 8.51
CA GLN A 58 -19.11 -16.25 8.96
C GLN A 58 -20.41 -15.62 8.49
N GLU A 59 -20.56 -14.29 8.62
CA GLU A 59 -21.72 -13.54 8.12
C GLU A 59 -21.89 -13.69 6.61
N LEU A 60 -20.78 -13.59 5.86
CA LEU A 60 -20.80 -13.76 4.41
C LEU A 60 -21.16 -15.18 4.00
N ASN A 61 -20.62 -16.19 4.69
CA ASN A 61 -20.98 -17.59 4.43
C ASN A 61 -22.46 -17.83 4.70
N LEU A 62 -23.00 -17.29 5.79
CA LEU A 62 -24.43 -17.40 6.12
C LEU A 62 -25.30 -16.73 5.04
N LEU A 63 -24.94 -15.53 4.60
CA LEU A 63 -25.63 -14.83 3.51
C LEU A 63 -25.63 -15.66 2.23
N CYS A 64 -24.47 -16.18 1.83
CA CYS A 64 -24.36 -17.06 0.67
C CYS A 64 -25.23 -18.32 0.81
N CYS A 65 -25.31 -18.92 2.00
CA CYS A 65 -26.17 -20.07 2.25
C CYS A 65 -27.66 -19.72 2.10
N ILE A 66 -28.10 -18.59 2.63
CA ILE A 66 -29.49 -18.12 2.55
C ILE A 66 -29.88 -17.82 1.10
N ASP A 67 -28.98 -17.17 0.35
CA ASP A 67 -29.21 -16.81 -1.05
C ASP A 67 -28.96 -17.96 -2.04
N GLY A 68 -28.58 -19.15 -1.55
CA GLY A 68 -28.28 -20.31 -2.39
C GLY A 68 -27.02 -20.15 -3.27
N LEU A 69 -26.11 -19.25 -2.90
CA LEU A 69 -24.86 -19.00 -3.62
C LEU A 69 -23.83 -20.10 -3.33
N LYS A 70 -23.42 -20.83 -4.36
CA LYS A 70 -22.36 -21.85 -4.25
C LYS A 70 -21.01 -21.18 -4.07
N THR A 71 -20.38 -21.41 -2.92
CA THR A 71 -19.01 -20.98 -2.64
C THR A 71 -18.02 -22.09 -2.96
N VAL A 72 -16.87 -21.73 -3.53
CA VAL A 72 -15.76 -22.66 -3.78
C VAL A 72 -14.66 -22.35 -2.79
N LYS A 73 -14.22 -23.36 -2.03
CA LYS A 73 -13.03 -23.22 -1.17
C LYS A 73 -11.81 -23.10 -2.08
N SER A 74 -11.11 -21.96 -1.99
CA SER A 74 -9.84 -21.76 -2.69
C SER A 74 -8.81 -22.82 -2.28
N LEU A 75 -7.89 -23.14 -3.20
CA LEU A 75 -6.73 -23.99 -2.94
C LEU A 75 -6.06 -23.54 -1.62
N LYS A 76 -5.81 -24.49 -0.72
CA LYS A 76 -5.13 -24.22 0.56
C LYS A 76 -3.81 -23.52 0.25
N SER A 77 -3.57 -22.36 0.85
CA SER A 77 -2.23 -21.78 0.86
C SER A 77 -1.22 -22.80 1.39
N PRO A 78 0.06 -22.71 0.98
CA PRO A 78 1.11 -23.57 1.50
C PRO A 78 0.99 -23.65 3.03
N PRO A 79 1.04 -24.86 3.62
CA PRO A 79 0.79 -25.02 5.05
C PRO A 79 1.90 -24.42 5.93
N PHE A 80 2.96 -23.88 5.31
CA PHE A 80 4.16 -23.39 5.96
C PHE A 80 4.35 -21.89 5.70
N GLY A 81 4.80 -21.16 6.71
CA GLY A 81 5.18 -19.75 6.64
C GLY A 81 4.33 -18.83 7.52
N ILE A 82 4.77 -17.58 7.64
CA ILE A 82 4.15 -16.56 8.50
C ILE A 82 2.66 -16.41 8.22
N ASN A 83 2.25 -16.38 6.95
CA ASN A 83 0.84 -16.24 6.59
C ASN A 83 -0.02 -17.42 7.08
N ALA A 84 0.51 -18.65 7.02
CA ALA A 84 -0.18 -19.84 7.49
C ALA A 84 -0.30 -19.86 9.02
N LEU A 85 0.78 -19.50 9.73
CA LEU A 85 0.78 -19.37 11.19
C LEU A 85 -0.22 -18.31 11.65
N VAL A 86 -0.21 -17.13 11.01
CA VAL A 86 -1.14 -16.05 11.32
C VAL A 86 -2.59 -16.47 11.03
N SER A 87 -2.84 -17.16 9.91
CA SER A 87 -4.18 -17.66 9.60
C SER A 87 -4.65 -18.65 10.67
N SER A 88 -3.79 -19.57 11.12
CA SER A 88 -4.11 -20.52 12.20
C SER A 88 -4.40 -19.79 13.52
N PHE A 89 -3.54 -18.83 13.88
CA PHE A 89 -3.70 -18.02 15.08
C PHE A 89 -5.03 -17.24 15.08
N VAL A 90 -5.36 -16.56 13.98
CA VAL A 90 -6.62 -15.80 13.88
C VAL A 90 -7.83 -16.74 13.93
N SER A 91 -7.78 -17.91 13.30
CA SER A 91 -8.84 -18.92 13.42
C SER A 91 -9.07 -19.35 14.87
N LEU A 92 -7.99 -19.64 15.62
CA LEU A 92 -8.08 -19.96 17.05
C LEU A 92 -8.68 -18.81 17.87
N LEU A 93 -8.30 -17.56 17.58
CA LEU A 93 -8.90 -16.40 18.24
C LEU A 93 -10.40 -16.28 17.97
N GLN A 94 -10.84 -16.58 16.76
CA GLN A 94 -12.26 -16.56 16.38
C GLN A 94 -13.06 -17.65 17.12
N GLU A 95 -12.49 -18.84 17.28
CA GLU A 95 -13.11 -19.94 18.03
C GLU A 95 -13.30 -19.58 19.50
N GLU A 96 -12.30 -18.97 20.14
CA GLU A 96 -12.42 -18.53 21.54
C GLU A 96 -13.37 -17.35 21.70
N ASN A 97 -13.32 -16.38 20.80
CA ASN A 97 -14.21 -15.22 20.80
C ASN A 97 -14.31 -14.58 19.40
N PRO A 98 -15.44 -14.74 18.70
CA PRO A 98 -15.64 -14.23 17.34
C PRO A 98 -15.43 -12.72 17.19
N SER A 99 -15.57 -11.95 18.26
CA SER A 99 -15.39 -10.48 18.20
C SER A 99 -13.92 -10.06 18.08
N ARG A 100 -12.95 -10.96 18.32
CA ARG A 100 -11.52 -10.61 18.33
C ARG A 100 -11.01 -10.13 16.97
N GLU A 101 -11.44 -10.73 15.87
CA GLU A 101 -11.05 -10.27 14.53
C GLU A 101 -11.54 -8.84 14.25
N CYS A 102 -12.76 -8.51 14.68
CA CYS A 102 -13.29 -7.15 14.58
C CYS A 102 -12.46 -6.17 15.42
N THR A 103 -12.02 -6.58 16.61
CA THR A 103 -11.14 -5.76 17.47
C THR A 103 -9.79 -5.51 16.82
N ILE A 104 -9.19 -6.51 16.18
CA ILE A 104 -7.92 -6.37 15.45
C ILE A 104 -8.09 -5.32 14.34
N VAL A 105 -9.11 -5.47 13.48
CA VAL A 105 -9.35 -4.55 12.36
C VAL A 105 -9.69 -3.14 12.85
N ARG A 106 -10.51 -3.00 13.90
CA ARG A 106 -10.83 -1.69 14.50
C ARG A 106 -9.61 -1.01 15.10
N THR A 107 -8.71 -1.79 15.72
CA THR A 107 -7.47 -1.26 16.30
C THR A 107 -6.52 -0.78 15.21
N ALA A 108 -6.30 -1.60 14.17
CA ALA A 108 -5.52 -1.18 13.02
C ALA A 108 -6.14 0.02 12.30
N GLY A 109 -7.47 0.08 12.19
CA GLY A 109 -8.19 1.19 11.58
C GLY A 109 -8.05 2.55 12.30
N LYS A 110 -7.38 2.59 13.46
CA LYS A 110 -6.98 3.85 14.13
C LYS A 110 -5.72 4.46 13.53
N LEU A 111 -4.97 3.71 12.73
CA LEU A 111 -3.80 4.24 12.03
C LEU A 111 -4.22 5.35 11.07
N THR A 112 -3.41 6.41 10.99
CA THR A 112 -3.68 7.54 10.11
C THR A 112 -3.66 7.09 8.65
N PRO A 113 -4.77 7.26 7.90
CA PRO A 113 -4.80 6.94 6.48
C PRO A 113 -3.90 7.87 5.67
N PHE A 114 -3.46 7.41 4.51
CA PHE A 114 -2.78 8.26 3.53
C PHE A 114 -3.80 9.09 2.73
N HIS A 115 -3.31 10.13 2.05
CA HIS A 115 -4.14 11.01 1.24
C HIS A 115 -4.82 10.26 0.08
N PHE A 116 -4.14 9.27 -0.52
CA PHE A 116 -4.65 8.41 -1.59
C PHE A 116 -5.69 7.38 -1.11
N ASN A 117 -5.93 7.24 0.20
CA ASN A 117 -6.98 6.34 0.72
C ASN A 117 -8.39 6.95 0.62
N ARG A 118 -8.56 7.91 -0.29
CA ARG A 118 -9.80 8.62 -0.56
C ARG A 118 -10.17 8.38 -2.00
N ILE A 119 -11.48 8.26 -2.24
CA ILE A 119 -11.99 8.41 -3.60
C ILE A 119 -11.78 9.89 -3.93
N PRO A 120 -11.05 10.23 -5.02
CA PRO A 120 -10.96 11.61 -5.48
C PRO A 120 -12.38 12.18 -5.57
N GLU A 121 -12.62 13.31 -4.92
CA GLU A 121 -13.93 13.93 -4.93
C GLU A 121 -14.25 14.29 -6.38
N ILE A 122 -15.16 13.51 -7.00
CA ILE A 122 -15.84 13.99 -8.19
C ILE A 122 -16.66 15.16 -7.67
N ASN A 123 -16.40 16.34 -8.23
CA ASN A 123 -16.94 17.64 -7.84
C ASN A 123 -18.43 17.75 -8.18
N ASP A 124 -19.21 16.73 -7.81
CA ASP A 124 -20.63 16.62 -8.10
C ASP A 124 -21.42 16.58 -6.80
N SER A 125 -22.39 17.48 -6.74
CA SER A 125 -23.40 17.62 -5.68
C SER A 125 -24.20 16.33 -5.38
N MET A 126 -23.99 15.26 -6.15
CA MET A 126 -24.69 13.96 -6.12
C MET A 126 -23.93 12.83 -5.43
N VAL A 127 -22.97 13.10 -4.54
CA VAL A 127 -22.34 12.03 -3.74
C VAL A 127 -23.34 11.50 -2.69
N PRO A 128 -23.70 10.19 -2.70
CA PRO A 128 -24.65 9.63 -1.74
C PRO A 128 -24.23 9.88 -0.28
N LEU A 129 -25.21 10.18 0.58
CA LEU A 129 -24.99 10.51 2.01
C LEU A 129 -24.18 9.42 2.75
N ALA A 130 -24.32 8.15 2.36
CA ALA A 130 -23.55 7.05 2.93
C ALA A 130 -22.04 7.20 2.67
N THR A 131 -21.66 7.66 1.47
CA THR A 131 -20.27 7.92 1.08
C THR A 131 -19.70 9.11 1.88
N ARG A 132 -20.47 10.20 2.01
CA ARG A 132 -20.07 11.36 2.84
C ARG A 132 -19.91 11.00 4.31
N ARG A 133 -20.82 10.21 4.90
CA ARG A 133 -20.73 9.76 6.31
C ARG A 133 -19.50 8.89 6.56
N ARG A 134 -19.12 8.04 5.59
CA ARG A 134 -17.92 7.21 5.68
C ARG A 134 -16.64 8.05 5.55
N GLN A 135 -16.61 9.03 4.65
CA GLN A 135 -15.48 9.98 4.55
C GLN A 135 -15.30 10.82 5.82
N LYS A 136 -16.40 11.29 6.42
CA LYS A 136 -16.39 12.09 7.66
C LYS A 136 -15.84 11.34 8.88
N ARG A 137 -15.87 10.01 8.91
CA ARG A 137 -15.24 9.22 10.00
C ARG A 137 -13.71 9.35 10.04
N TYR A 138 -13.08 9.69 8.93
CA TYR A 138 -11.61 9.65 8.81
C TYR A 138 -10.93 11.03 8.88
N ASN A 139 -11.67 12.14 9.01
CA ASN A 139 -11.22 13.49 9.43
C ASN A 139 -9.84 14.03 8.97
N LEU A 140 -9.20 13.53 7.91
CA LEU A 140 -7.97 14.19 7.43
C LEU A 140 -8.38 15.51 6.79
N LYS A 141 -7.95 16.62 7.40
CA LYS A 141 -7.93 17.91 6.69
C LYS A 141 -6.97 17.73 5.50
N PRO A 142 -7.29 18.25 4.31
CA PRO A 142 -6.28 18.35 3.26
C PRO A 142 -5.14 19.21 3.82
N GLU A 143 -3.97 18.63 4.06
CA GLU A 143 -2.77 19.46 4.27
C GLU A 143 -2.33 20.01 2.91
N GLU A 144 -2.07 21.31 2.87
CA GLU A 144 -1.80 22.09 1.66
C GLU A 144 -0.40 21.85 1.05
N SER A 145 0.40 20.97 1.64
CA SER A 145 1.71 20.57 1.13
C SER A 145 1.82 19.05 1.10
N ILE A 146 1.28 18.43 0.05
CA ILE A 146 1.35 16.98 -0.15
C ILE A 146 2.78 16.65 -0.62
N PRO A 147 3.62 15.95 0.16
CA PRO A 147 4.91 15.49 -0.35
C PRO A 147 4.67 14.49 -1.49
N SER A 148 5.49 14.56 -2.53
CA SER A 148 5.52 13.59 -3.63
C SER A 148 5.82 12.20 -3.04
N GLU A 149 4.78 11.41 -2.81
CA GLU A 149 4.92 10.07 -2.24
C GLU A 149 5.57 9.15 -3.28
N SER A 150 6.78 8.69 -2.98
CA SER A 150 7.45 7.64 -3.74
C SER A 150 6.97 6.28 -3.28
N PHE A 151 6.70 5.38 -4.24
CA PHE A 151 6.26 4.02 -3.96
C PHE A 151 7.36 3.01 -4.28
N CYS A 152 7.39 1.92 -3.52
CA CYS A 152 8.22 0.76 -3.82
C CYS A 152 7.79 0.15 -5.16
N PRO A 153 8.70 -0.07 -6.12
CA PRO A 153 8.35 -0.59 -7.44
C PRO A 153 7.89 -2.06 -7.42
N ILE A 154 8.14 -2.79 -6.33
CA ILE A 154 7.71 -4.20 -6.19
C ILE A 154 6.31 -4.29 -5.59
N CYS A 155 6.11 -3.73 -4.40
CA CYS A 155 4.89 -3.92 -3.63
C CYS A 155 3.96 -2.69 -3.64
N ASN A 156 4.37 -1.60 -4.27
CA ASN A 156 3.66 -0.32 -4.26
C ASN A 156 3.39 0.22 -2.83
N SER A 157 4.20 -0.20 -1.85
CA SER A 157 4.15 0.38 -0.51
C SER A 157 4.72 1.80 -0.53
N PRO A 158 4.10 2.75 0.21
CA PRO A 158 4.69 4.08 0.38
C PRO A 158 6.05 3.94 1.06
N LEU A 159 7.06 4.65 0.55
CA LEU A 159 8.40 4.68 1.11
C LEU A 159 8.50 5.77 2.18
N ASN A 160 9.18 5.48 3.28
CA ASN A 160 9.45 6.50 4.30
C ASN A 160 10.64 7.39 3.89
N LYS A 161 10.85 8.50 4.61
CA LYS A 161 11.94 9.45 4.31
C LYS A 161 13.33 8.77 4.31
N SER A 162 13.61 7.86 5.24
CA SER A 162 14.90 7.13 5.28
C SER A 162 15.13 6.22 4.09
N GLU A 163 14.08 5.57 3.57
CA GLU A 163 14.15 4.74 2.35
C GLU A 163 14.38 5.63 1.12
N LEU A 164 13.82 6.84 1.11
CA LEU A 164 14.08 7.84 0.06
C LEU A 164 15.54 8.34 0.05
N PHE A 165 16.17 8.51 1.20
CA PHE A 165 17.58 8.93 1.26
C PHE A 165 18.53 7.87 0.69
N SER A 166 18.23 6.59 0.88
CA SER A 166 19.00 5.47 0.30
C SER A 166 18.95 5.44 -1.24
N LEU A 167 17.89 6.00 -1.84
CA LEU A 167 17.81 6.20 -3.30
C LEU A 167 18.76 7.30 -3.78
N SER A 168 18.87 8.41 -3.04
CA SER A 168 19.65 9.58 -3.46
C SER A 168 21.17 9.39 -3.43
N SER A 169 21.67 8.43 -2.66
CA SER A 169 23.11 8.15 -2.54
C SER A 169 23.65 7.17 -3.60
N SER A 170 22.77 6.47 -4.32
CA SER A 170 23.16 5.55 -5.39
C SER A 170 23.28 6.26 -6.73
N LYS A 171 24.51 6.62 -7.11
CA LYS A 171 24.82 7.11 -8.46
C LYS A 171 24.47 6.06 -9.52
N ILE A 172 23.98 6.58 -10.66
CA ILE A 172 23.51 5.89 -11.86
C ILE A 172 24.47 4.78 -12.27
N CYS A 173 24.05 3.52 -12.12
CA CYS A 173 24.67 2.37 -12.77
C CYS A 173 23.60 1.30 -12.96
N ASP A 174 23.40 0.87 -14.21
CA ASP A 174 22.30 0.03 -14.64
C ASP A 174 22.29 -1.32 -13.90
N GLY A 175 21.18 -1.61 -13.20
CA GLY A 175 20.90 -2.87 -12.51
C GLY A 175 20.82 -2.76 -10.97
N SER A 176 21.72 -2.01 -10.33
CA SER A 176 21.78 -1.88 -8.86
C SER A 176 20.76 -0.88 -8.29
N THR A 177 20.25 0.03 -9.12
CA THR A 177 19.34 1.11 -8.70
C THR A 177 17.93 0.60 -8.36
N PHE A 178 17.47 -0.50 -8.97
CA PHE A 178 16.13 -1.05 -8.74
C PHE A 178 15.95 -1.56 -7.31
N GLY A 179 16.96 -2.28 -6.79
CA GLY A 179 16.96 -2.76 -5.41
C GLY A 179 16.96 -1.62 -4.39
N ALA A 180 17.76 -0.57 -4.64
CA ALA A 180 17.84 0.61 -3.77
C ALA A 180 16.52 1.37 -3.67
N GLY A 181 15.68 1.34 -4.72
CA GLY A 181 14.35 1.95 -4.72
C GLY A 181 13.23 1.12 -4.12
N CYS A 182 13.51 -0.10 -3.66
CA CYS A 182 12.52 -0.95 -2.99
C CYS A 182 12.44 -0.64 -1.49
N CYS A 183 11.26 -0.84 -0.89
CA CYS A 183 11.13 -0.78 0.56
C CYS A 183 11.97 -1.89 1.21
N SER A 184 12.39 -1.65 2.45
CA SER A 184 13.16 -2.58 3.27
C SER A 184 12.61 -4.02 3.21
N SER A 185 11.31 -4.20 3.38
CA SER A 185 10.67 -5.52 3.32
C SER A 185 10.92 -6.25 1.99
N CYS A 186 10.82 -5.55 0.85
CA CYS A 186 11.08 -6.15 -0.46
C CYS A 186 12.57 -6.40 -0.69
N GLN A 187 13.44 -5.51 -0.21
CA GLN A 187 14.89 -5.70 -0.25
C GLN A 187 15.31 -6.96 0.50
N PHE A 188 14.70 -7.26 1.65
CA PHE A 188 15.05 -8.43 2.45
C PHE A 188 14.41 -9.74 1.96
N GLN A 189 13.17 -9.71 1.45
CA GLN A 189 12.40 -10.92 1.17
C GLN A 189 12.33 -11.31 -0.31
N ILE A 190 12.46 -10.35 -1.23
CA ILE A 190 12.14 -10.55 -2.66
C ILE A 190 13.37 -10.32 -3.52
N ILE A 191 14.11 -9.25 -3.27
CA ILE A 191 15.30 -8.89 -4.05
C ILE A 191 16.42 -9.92 -3.81
N PRO A 192 16.95 -10.57 -4.86
CA PRO A 192 18.14 -11.42 -4.76
C PRO A 192 19.37 -10.62 -4.32
N LYS A 193 20.24 -11.24 -3.50
CA LYS A 193 21.50 -10.61 -3.06
C LYS A 193 22.62 -10.73 -4.09
N ASP A 194 22.56 -11.76 -4.94
CA ASP A 194 23.60 -12.05 -5.93
C ASP A 194 23.33 -11.33 -7.25
N PRO A 195 24.33 -10.67 -7.86
CA PRO A 195 24.14 -9.85 -9.06
C PRO A 195 23.70 -10.67 -10.29
N SER A 196 24.18 -11.90 -10.45
CA SER A 196 23.76 -12.80 -11.53
C SER A 196 22.28 -13.20 -11.43
N SER A 197 21.79 -13.43 -10.20
CA SER A 197 20.38 -13.70 -9.92
C SER A 197 19.52 -12.44 -10.11
N MET A 198 20.09 -11.26 -9.92
CA MET A 198 19.39 -9.97 -10.08
C MET A 198 19.05 -9.67 -11.55
N GLU A 199 19.95 -9.96 -12.48
CA GLU A 199 19.68 -9.81 -13.93
C GLU A 199 18.53 -10.73 -14.39
N GLN A 200 18.55 -12.00 -13.95
CA GLN A 200 17.48 -12.95 -14.25
C GLN A 200 16.14 -12.51 -13.63
N PHE A 201 16.18 -12.03 -12.39
CA PHE A 201 14.99 -11.52 -11.71
C PHE A 201 14.39 -10.34 -12.47
N HIS A 202 15.21 -9.41 -12.98
CA HIS A 202 14.74 -8.26 -13.73
C HIS A 202 14.03 -8.63 -15.04
N LEU A 203 14.46 -9.71 -15.72
CA LEU A 203 13.80 -10.22 -16.93
C LEU A 203 12.41 -10.82 -16.65
N LEU A 204 12.17 -11.28 -15.42
CA LEU A 204 10.89 -11.85 -15.00
C LEU A 204 9.88 -10.79 -14.54
N LEU A 205 10.33 -9.55 -14.29
CA LEU A 205 9.46 -8.48 -13.83
C LEU A 205 8.60 -7.91 -14.97
N PRO A 206 7.32 -7.61 -14.72
CA PRO A 206 6.51 -6.80 -15.63
C PRO A 206 7.21 -5.48 -15.98
N GLN A 207 7.28 -5.16 -17.28
CA GLN A 207 7.97 -3.95 -17.76
C GLN A 207 7.44 -2.65 -17.13
N LYS A 208 6.15 -2.60 -16.77
CA LYS A 208 5.57 -1.46 -16.04
C LYS A 208 6.28 -1.21 -14.69
N MET A 209 6.59 -2.26 -13.92
CA MET A 209 7.27 -2.14 -12.63
C MET A 209 8.70 -1.62 -12.79
N VAL A 210 9.40 -2.10 -13.82
CA VAL A 210 10.74 -1.63 -14.18
C VAL A 210 10.72 -0.16 -14.61
N SER A 211 9.75 0.25 -15.43
CA SER A 211 9.62 1.64 -15.88
C SER A 211 9.29 2.61 -14.74
N GLN A 212 8.46 2.19 -13.78
CA GLN A 212 8.12 3.00 -12.61
C GLN A 212 9.34 3.28 -11.72
N ALA A 213 10.22 2.29 -11.53
CA ALA A 213 11.45 2.45 -10.77
C ALA A 213 12.42 3.46 -11.41
N LYS A 214 12.44 3.57 -12.75
CA LYS A 214 13.27 4.55 -13.47
C LYS A 214 12.70 5.97 -13.38
N ASN A 215 11.38 6.11 -13.41
CA ASN A 215 10.71 7.40 -13.38
C ASN A 215 10.75 8.07 -11.99
N SER A 216 10.66 7.29 -10.91
CA SER A 216 10.77 7.81 -9.54
C SER A 216 12.14 8.42 -9.22
N THR A 217 13.21 7.98 -9.89
CA THR A 217 14.54 8.59 -9.83
C THR A 217 14.58 9.98 -10.49
N SER A 218 13.80 10.20 -11.55
CA SER A 218 13.78 11.49 -12.28
C SER A 218 12.94 12.58 -11.60
N ALA A 219 11.90 12.19 -10.85
CA ALA A 219 10.92 13.13 -10.30
C ALA A 219 11.37 13.85 -9.02
N ASN A 220 12.43 13.39 -8.34
CA ASN A 220 12.89 13.95 -7.06
C ASN A 220 14.22 14.73 -7.12
N VAL A 221 14.91 14.76 -8.26
CA VAL A 221 16.20 15.49 -8.38
C VAL A 221 15.97 17.00 -8.56
N ASN A 222 14.83 17.41 -9.13
CA ASN A 222 14.57 18.83 -9.43
C ASN A 222 14.10 19.64 -8.21
N PHE A 223 13.47 19.01 -7.22
CA PHE A 223 12.89 19.74 -6.07
C PHE A 223 13.94 20.19 -5.04
N LEU A 224 15.11 19.53 -5.01
CA LEU A 224 16.24 19.91 -4.17
C LEU A 224 17.13 20.97 -4.82
N GLY A 225 17.24 20.98 -6.16
CA GLY A 225 17.98 22.02 -6.88
C GLY A 225 17.38 23.40 -6.69
N GLU A 226 16.06 23.52 -6.82
CA GLU A 226 15.34 24.80 -6.65
C GLU A 226 15.37 25.30 -5.20
N GLN A 227 15.30 24.41 -4.20
CA GLN A 227 15.38 24.83 -2.78
C GLN A 227 16.78 25.24 -2.33
N ILE A 228 17.84 24.74 -2.99
CA ILE A 228 19.20 25.15 -2.69
C ILE A 228 19.49 26.53 -3.30
N GLU A 229 18.96 26.83 -4.48
CA GLU A 229 19.17 28.11 -5.18
C GLU A 229 18.62 29.31 -4.39
N ASP A 230 17.46 29.15 -3.73
CA ASP A 230 16.88 30.16 -2.82
C ASP A 230 17.73 30.41 -1.55
N CYS A 231 18.66 29.50 -1.22
CA CYS A 231 19.50 29.59 -0.03
C CYS A 231 20.97 29.95 -0.33
N LEU A 232 21.33 30.09 -1.61
CA LEU A 232 22.67 30.55 -2.01
C LEU A 232 22.69 32.07 -1.94
N LEU A 233 23.38 32.60 -0.94
CA LEU A 233 23.75 34.01 -0.90
C LEU A 233 24.63 34.29 -2.14
N LEU A 234 24.19 35.22 -2.98
CA LEU A 234 25.03 35.78 -4.03
C LEU A 234 26.21 36.47 -3.32
N ASP A 235 27.41 35.91 -3.45
CA ASP A 235 28.66 36.57 -3.07
C ASP A 235 28.85 37.81 -3.97
N ASN A 236 28.17 38.90 -3.62
CA ASN A 236 28.51 40.25 -4.05
C ASN A 236 29.29 40.88 -2.91
N ASP A 237 30.56 40.48 -2.77
CA ASP A 237 31.57 41.26 -2.08
C ASP A 237 32.84 41.25 -2.94
N ASP A 238 32.76 41.98 -4.06
CA ASP A 238 33.92 42.65 -4.66
C ASP A 238 33.60 44.15 -4.74
N GLU A 239 34.56 44.96 -4.30
CA GLU A 239 34.68 46.45 -4.38
C GLU A 239 34.26 47.28 -3.15
N ASN A 240 35.15 47.38 -2.15
CA ASN A 240 36.05 48.54 -1.96
C ASN A 240 37.01 48.37 -0.77
#